data_AF-A0AA95S4X3-F1
#
_entry.id   AF-A0AA95S4X3-F1
#
_cell.length_a   1.000
_cell.length_b   1.000
_cell.length_c   1.000
_cell.angle_alpha   90.00
_cell.angle_beta   90.00
_cell.angle_gamma   90.00
#
_symmetry.space_group_name_H-M   'P 1'
#
loop_
_entity.id
_entity.type
_entity.pdbx_description
1 polymer ?
#
loop_
_entity_poly.entity_id
_entity_poly.type
_entity_poly.pdbx_seq_one_letter_code
_entity_poly.pdbx_strand_id
1 'polypeptide(L)'
;MSVLHGYLFHFHAQNILVNIVSKFRKRIVIGAYLRKTGFAGYFMPLDADDWIHYRFVEFIRTAPVSDAFILNKGCMASLINQQVWVKDLFFIGCGSSAVFYFSNKDFPRTSRMNDVVKTKFKWAIWSHHKVTLFLKNKNFRMVDFPFVTWVLFHGDNNSIIKRKLSSKVSPQIFNVIPENLEDWFYKYFKINNF
;
A
#
# COMPACT_ATOMS: atom_id res chain seq x y z
N MET A 1 25.66 25.78 3.89
CA MET A 1 24.27 25.85 3.39
C MET A 1 23.84 24.45 2.96
N SER A 2 23.16 23.71 3.83
CA SER A 2 22.52 22.44 3.49
C SER A 2 21.19 22.37 4.24
N VAL A 3 20.09 22.61 3.51
CA VAL A 3 18.74 22.57 4.06
C VAL A 3 18.30 21.10 4.11
N LEU A 4 18.39 20.51 5.29
CA LEU A 4 17.75 19.24 5.66
C LEU A 4 16.24 19.40 5.50
N HIS A 5 15.70 19.05 4.34
CA HIS A 5 14.26 18.86 4.17
C HIS A 5 13.88 17.54 4.86
N GLY A 6 13.42 17.64 6.11
CA GLY A 6 12.82 16.53 6.84
C GLY A 6 11.53 16.09 6.14
N TYR A 7 11.58 14.94 5.48
CA TYR A 7 10.38 14.29 4.96
C TYR A 7 9.68 13.57 6.12
N LEU A 8 8.66 14.22 6.66
CA LEU A 8 7.79 13.70 7.72
C LEU A 8 6.78 12.72 7.12
N PHE A 9 6.92 11.43 7.42
CA PHE A 9 5.90 10.43 7.07
C PHE A 9 4.69 10.60 7.98
N HIS A 10 3.64 11.24 7.47
CA HIS A 10 2.36 11.36 8.16
C HIS A 10 1.52 10.10 7.94
N PHE A 11 1.48 9.21 8.94
CA PHE A 11 0.42 8.21 9.05
C PHE A 11 -0.82 8.89 9.63
N HIS A 12 -1.84 9.12 8.80
CA HIS A 12 -3.11 9.68 9.26
C HIS A 12 -4.18 8.59 9.25
N ALA A 13 -4.36 7.93 10.40
CA ALA A 13 -5.51 7.08 10.66
C ALA A 13 -6.66 7.96 11.18
N GLN A 14 -7.56 8.39 10.30
CA GLN A 14 -8.82 9.01 10.71
C GLN A 14 -9.96 7.99 10.63
N ASN A 15 -10.61 7.77 11.78
CA ASN A 15 -11.86 7.03 11.92
C ASN A 15 -12.99 7.75 11.18
N ILE A 16 -13.20 7.36 9.91
CA ILE A 16 -14.40 7.76 9.14
C ILE A 16 -15.12 6.47 8.73
N LEU A 17 -16.30 6.28 9.32
CA LEU A 17 -17.25 5.20 9.07
C LEU A 17 -17.74 5.15 7.61
N VAL A 18 -18.34 4.00 7.25
CA VAL A 18 -19.13 3.66 6.05
C VAL A 18 -18.41 2.86 4.96
N ASN A 19 -18.78 1.58 4.85
CA ASN A 19 -18.24 0.58 3.96
C ASN A 19 -18.31 0.95 2.45
N ILE A 20 -17.18 0.75 1.74
CA ILE A 20 -16.97 0.80 0.27
C ILE A 20 -17.03 2.19 -0.41
N VAL A 21 -17.98 3.07 -0.07
CA VAL A 21 -17.99 4.49 -0.55
C VAL A 21 -16.84 5.31 0.08
N SER A 22 -16.19 4.75 1.10
CA SER A 22 -15.20 5.39 1.98
C SER A 22 -13.75 5.39 1.49
N LYS A 23 -13.23 4.32 0.87
CA LYS A 23 -11.77 4.22 0.59
C LYS A 23 -11.28 5.29 -0.39
N PHE A 24 -11.94 5.45 -1.54
CA PHE A 24 -11.57 6.49 -2.52
C PHE A 24 -11.82 7.89 -1.96
N ARG A 25 -12.95 8.12 -1.29
CA ARG A 25 -13.27 9.43 -0.70
C ARG A 25 -12.25 9.83 0.36
N LYS A 26 -11.82 8.90 1.23
CA LYS A 26 -10.74 9.10 2.20
C LYS A 26 -9.45 9.53 1.50
N ARG A 27 -9.01 8.80 0.48
CA ARG A 27 -7.79 9.14 -0.27
C ARG A 27 -7.88 10.53 -0.91
N ILE A 28 -9.04 10.90 -1.47
CA ILE A 28 -9.25 12.23 -2.07
C ILE A 28 -9.18 13.34 -1.03
N VAL A 29 -9.79 13.15 0.14
CA VAL A 29 -9.71 14.09 1.27
C VAL A 29 -8.27 14.23 1.76
N ILE A 30 -7.56 13.11 1.92
CA ILE A 30 -6.14 13.08 2.29
C ILE A 30 -5.31 13.85 1.26
N GLY A 31 -5.52 13.62 -0.05
CA GLY A 31 -4.82 14.35 -1.09
C GLY A 31 -5.00 15.86 -1.00
N ALA A 32 -6.23 16.34 -0.80
CA ALA A 32 -6.51 17.77 -0.65
C ALA A 32 -5.88 18.35 0.64
N TYR A 33 -5.86 17.57 1.73
CA TYR A 33 -5.18 17.96 2.96
C TYR A 33 -3.65 18.04 2.79
N LEU A 34 -3.04 17.06 2.13
CA LEU A 34 -1.60 17.06 1.81
C LEU A 34 -1.21 18.24 0.91
N ARG A 35 -2.08 18.63 -0.02
CA ARG A 35 -1.92 19.88 -0.79
C ARG A 35 -1.84 21.08 0.14
N LYS A 36 -2.81 21.23 1.05
CA LYS A 36 -2.92 22.37 1.98
C LYS A 36 -1.73 22.50 2.92
N THR A 37 -1.14 21.39 3.34
CA THR A 37 0.02 21.36 4.26
C THR A 37 1.36 21.59 3.56
N GLY A 38 1.39 21.72 2.23
CA GLY A 38 2.65 21.89 1.51
C GLY A 38 3.43 20.59 1.31
N PHE A 39 2.84 19.42 1.59
CA PHE A 39 3.53 18.14 1.52
C PHE A 39 4.08 17.84 0.12
N ALA A 40 5.30 17.33 0.08
CA ALA A 40 5.93 16.70 -1.07
C ALA A 40 6.72 15.48 -0.58
N GLY A 41 6.64 14.36 -1.29
CA GLY A 41 7.29 13.13 -0.88
C GLY A 41 6.56 11.88 -1.37
N TYR A 42 6.99 10.74 -0.85
CA TYR A 42 6.37 9.46 -1.15
C TYR A 42 5.06 9.25 -0.39
N PHE A 43 4.05 8.79 -1.11
CA PHE A 43 2.72 8.47 -0.61
C PHE A 43 2.38 7.02 -0.97
N MET A 44 1.96 6.26 0.03
CA MET A 44 1.50 4.88 -0.12
C MET A 44 0.09 4.76 0.44
N PRO A 45 -0.92 4.39 -0.36
CA PRO A 45 -2.18 3.92 0.20
C PRO A 45 -1.93 2.59 0.89
N LEU A 46 -2.11 2.54 2.22
CA LEU A 46 -1.99 1.32 3.02
C LEU A 46 -3.35 0.99 3.62
N ASP A 47 -3.82 -0.23 3.42
CA ASP A 47 -5.01 -0.74 4.10
C ASP A 47 -4.68 -1.07 5.57
N ALA A 48 -5.66 -0.90 6.47
CA ALA A 48 -5.44 -0.97 7.91
C ALA A 48 -5.11 -2.38 8.42
N ASP A 49 -5.44 -3.40 7.64
CA ASP A 49 -5.22 -4.81 7.91
C ASP A 49 -3.95 -5.37 7.26
N ASP A 50 -3.23 -4.59 6.44
CA ASP A 50 -1.96 -5.02 5.85
C ASP A 50 -0.79 -4.77 6.81
N TRP A 51 0.19 -5.68 6.81
CA TRP A 51 1.44 -5.50 7.56
C TRP A 51 2.56 -5.00 6.65
N ILE A 52 3.44 -4.18 7.22
CA ILE A 52 4.57 -3.61 6.50
C ILE A 52 5.88 -3.91 7.23
N HIS A 53 6.87 -4.37 6.50
CA HIS A 53 8.18 -4.70 7.03
C HIS A 53 8.87 -3.44 7.58
N TYR A 54 9.48 -3.54 8.76
CA TYR A 54 10.04 -2.39 9.48
C TYR A 54 11.13 -1.62 8.68
N ARG A 55 11.89 -2.31 7.82
CA ARG A 55 12.89 -1.69 6.93
C ARG A 55 12.33 -1.07 5.66
N PHE A 56 11.01 -1.09 5.45
CA PHE A 56 10.41 -0.55 4.23
C PHE A 56 10.74 0.94 4.05
N VAL A 57 10.60 1.73 5.11
CA VAL A 57 10.91 3.17 5.05
C VAL A 57 12.40 3.41 4.82
N GLU A 58 13.27 2.60 5.42
CA GLU A 58 14.72 2.65 5.18
C GLU A 58 15.03 2.40 3.69
N PHE A 59 14.43 1.36 3.10
CA PHE A 59 14.58 1.04 1.69
C PHE A 59 14.14 2.21 0.78
N ILE A 60 12.97 2.80 1.01
CA ILE A 60 12.48 3.92 0.20
C ILE A 60 13.41 5.14 0.29
N ARG A 61 14.05 5.36 1.44
CA ARG A 61 14.97 6.48 1.67
C ARG A 61 16.33 6.29 1.01
N THR A 62 16.81 5.06 0.89
CA THR A 62 18.13 4.75 0.32
C THR A 62 18.07 4.44 -1.17
N ALA A 63 16.92 4.03 -1.68
CA ALA A 63 16.72 3.79 -3.10
C ALA A 63 16.81 5.09 -3.93
N PRO A 64 17.31 5.03 -5.18
CA PRO A 64 17.35 6.22 -6.02
C PRO A 64 15.94 6.74 -6.33
N VAL A 65 15.80 8.06 -6.37
CA VAL A 65 14.52 8.74 -6.60
C VAL A 65 13.85 8.24 -7.88
N SER A 66 12.54 8.00 -7.76
CA SER A 66 11.69 7.51 -8.85
C SER A 66 10.29 8.11 -8.72
N ASP A 67 9.51 8.11 -9.80
CA ASP A 67 8.11 8.50 -9.78
C ASP A 67 7.28 7.53 -8.91
N ALA A 68 7.67 6.25 -8.86
CA ALA A 68 6.98 5.24 -8.07
C ALA A 68 7.84 3.99 -7.77
N PHE A 69 7.51 3.33 -6.66
CA PHE A 69 7.94 1.97 -6.35
C PHE A 69 6.73 1.04 -6.39
N ILE A 70 6.81 -0.02 -7.20
CA ILE A 70 5.75 -1.01 -7.37
C ILE A 70 6.23 -2.33 -6.80
N LEU A 71 5.52 -2.84 -5.79
CA LEU A 71 5.82 -4.11 -5.15
C LEU A 71 5.42 -5.25 -6.08
N ASN A 72 6.42 -5.83 -6.74
CA ASN A 72 6.24 -7.02 -7.57
C ASN A 72 5.97 -8.24 -6.70
N LYS A 73 6.65 -8.32 -5.55
CA LYS A 73 6.43 -9.37 -4.55
C LYS A 73 5.85 -8.82 -3.26
N GLY A 74 5.09 -9.66 -2.59
CA GLY A 74 4.56 -9.42 -1.25
C GLY A 74 4.17 -10.75 -0.62
N CYS A 75 3.91 -10.76 0.68
CA CYS A 75 3.41 -11.95 1.36
C CYS A 75 1.89 -11.95 1.38
N MET A 76 1.30 -13.13 1.47
CA MET A 76 -0.09 -13.34 1.82
C MET A 76 -0.13 -14.17 3.09
N ALA A 77 -0.88 -13.73 4.09
CA ALA A 77 -1.03 -14.47 5.34
C ALA A 77 -2.51 -14.82 5.54
N SER A 78 -2.84 -16.11 5.62
CA SER A 78 -4.16 -16.60 5.99
C SER A 78 -4.20 -16.92 7.47
N LEU A 79 -4.91 -16.10 8.24
CA LEU A 79 -5.06 -16.32 9.69
C LEU A 79 -5.96 -17.53 10.01
N ILE A 80 -6.92 -17.85 9.14
CA ILE A 80 -7.78 -19.05 9.30
C ILE A 80 -6.98 -20.32 9.07
N ASN A 81 -6.16 -20.36 8.02
CA ASN A 81 -5.39 -21.56 7.67
C ASN A 81 -4.05 -21.62 8.39
N GLN A 82 -3.68 -20.58 9.14
CA GLN A 82 -2.36 -20.40 9.76
C GLN A 82 -1.23 -20.63 8.73
N GLN A 83 -1.34 -19.97 7.58
CA GLN A 83 -0.40 -20.14 6.46
C GLN A 83 0.08 -18.81 5.93
N VAL A 84 1.31 -18.79 5.45
CA VAL A 84 1.91 -17.65 4.77
C VAL A 84 2.63 -18.09 3.50
N TRP A 85 2.59 -17.26 2.46
CA TRP A 85 3.33 -17.51 1.23
C TRP A 85 3.70 -16.21 0.52
N VAL A 86 4.77 -16.26 -0.27
CA VAL A 86 5.15 -15.15 -1.16
C VAL A 86 4.28 -15.20 -2.42
N LYS A 87 3.85 -14.03 -2.87
CA LYS A 87 3.09 -13.85 -4.10
C LYS A 87 3.85 -12.95 -5.07
N ASP A 88 4.08 -13.47 -6.27
CA ASP A 88 4.51 -12.66 -7.42
C ASP A 88 3.33 -11.87 -8.03
N LEU A 89 3.68 -10.80 -8.75
CA LEU A 89 2.73 -9.82 -9.29
C LEU A 89 1.76 -9.31 -8.20
N PHE A 90 2.29 -9.07 -6.99
CA PHE A 90 1.54 -8.68 -5.80
C PHE A 90 0.66 -7.44 -6.05
N PHE A 91 1.18 -6.49 -6.83
CA PHE A 91 0.46 -5.29 -7.26
C PHE A 91 -0.82 -5.52 -8.07
N ILE A 92 -1.10 -6.75 -8.51
CA ILE A 92 -2.37 -7.12 -9.14
C ILE A 92 -3.46 -7.39 -8.09
N GLY A 93 -3.06 -7.92 -6.91
CA GLY A 93 -3.99 -8.41 -5.90
C GLY A 93 -4.24 -7.46 -4.73
N CYS A 94 -3.26 -6.64 -4.37
CA CYS A 94 -3.32 -5.80 -3.17
C CYS A 94 -3.21 -4.31 -3.52
N GLY A 95 -4.04 -3.47 -2.88
CA GLY A 95 -4.01 -2.01 -3.04
C GLY A 95 -2.84 -1.32 -2.34
N SER A 96 -2.19 -2.02 -1.40
CA SER A 96 -1.01 -1.58 -0.65
C SER A 96 0.30 -1.98 -1.31
N SER A 97 0.34 -1.92 -2.65
CA SER A 97 1.44 -2.43 -3.45
C SER A 97 2.23 -1.34 -4.19
N ALA A 98 1.85 -0.07 -4.03
CA ALA A 98 2.42 1.00 -4.82
C ALA A 98 2.68 2.24 -3.96
N VAL A 99 3.88 2.77 -4.11
CA VAL A 99 4.33 4.03 -3.50
C VAL A 99 4.55 5.02 -4.63
N PHE A 100 3.99 6.21 -4.51
CA PHE A 100 4.09 7.25 -5.53
C PHE A 100 4.79 8.47 -4.96
N TYR A 101 5.74 9.03 -5.71
CA TYR A 101 6.27 10.33 -5.38
C TYR A 101 5.34 11.43 -5.88
N PHE A 102 4.97 12.35 -5.01
CA PHE A 102 4.19 13.52 -5.37
C PHE A 102 4.91 14.79 -4.93
N SER A 103 5.07 15.72 -5.86
CA SER A 103 5.32 17.12 -5.50
C SER A 103 4.02 17.74 -4.98
N ASN A 104 4.10 18.87 -4.27
CA ASN A 104 2.90 19.48 -3.72
C ASN A 104 1.82 19.80 -4.78
N LYS A 105 2.21 20.13 -6.03
CA LYS A 105 1.28 20.40 -7.16
C LYS A 105 0.62 19.16 -7.75
N ASP A 106 1.13 17.99 -7.41
CA ASP A 106 0.57 16.72 -7.87
C ASP A 106 -0.66 16.30 -7.07
N PHE A 107 -0.93 16.95 -5.94
CA PHE A 107 -2.12 16.75 -5.11
C PHE A 107 -3.31 17.62 -5.56
N PRO A 108 -4.57 17.16 -5.38
CA PRO A 108 -5.75 17.90 -5.76
C PRO A 108 -5.93 19.16 -4.90
N ARG A 109 -6.49 20.22 -5.49
CA ARG A 109 -6.78 21.48 -4.76
C ARG A 109 -7.93 21.36 -3.78
N THR A 110 -8.95 20.58 -4.14
CA THR A 110 -10.12 20.30 -3.31
C THR A 110 -10.38 18.80 -3.22
N SER A 111 -11.27 18.40 -2.32
CA SER A 111 -11.72 17.01 -2.21
C SER A 111 -12.74 16.60 -3.28
N ARG A 112 -12.80 17.31 -4.41
CA ARG A 112 -13.69 16.99 -5.55
C ARG A 112 -12.96 16.09 -6.54
N MET A 113 -13.64 15.06 -7.05
CA MET A 113 -13.06 14.11 -8.02
C MET A 113 -12.49 14.81 -9.26
N ASN A 114 -13.14 15.87 -9.74
CA ASN A 114 -12.68 16.63 -10.91
C ASN A 114 -11.29 17.26 -10.74
N ASP A 115 -10.90 17.58 -9.50
CA ASP A 115 -9.55 18.09 -9.23
C ASP A 115 -8.53 16.96 -9.19
N VAL A 116 -8.93 15.80 -8.68
CA VAL A 116 -8.09 14.60 -8.60
C VAL A 116 -7.67 14.14 -9.99
N VAL A 117 -8.62 13.98 -10.92
CA VAL A 117 -8.35 13.46 -12.28
C VAL A 117 -7.43 14.36 -13.12
N LYS A 118 -7.36 15.66 -12.77
CA LYS A 118 -6.48 16.66 -13.40
C LYS A 118 -5.04 16.62 -12.87
N THR A 119 -4.77 15.88 -11.79
CA THR A 119 -3.47 15.81 -11.14
C THR A 119 -2.84 14.42 -11.25
N LYS A 120 -1.57 14.26 -10.86
CA LYS A 120 -0.95 12.93 -10.78
C LYS A 120 -1.51 12.09 -9.63
N PHE A 121 -2.09 12.70 -8.60
CA PHE A 121 -2.67 11.97 -7.46
C PHE A 121 -3.73 10.94 -7.86
N LYS A 122 -4.33 11.04 -9.06
CA LYS A 122 -5.18 9.98 -9.61
C LYS A 122 -4.52 8.60 -9.64
N TRP A 123 -3.19 8.51 -9.69
CA TRP A 123 -2.46 7.23 -9.60
C TRP A 123 -2.72 6.49 -8.28
N ALA A 124 -2.89 7.21 -7.18
CA ALA A 124 -3.22 6.63 -5.88
C ALA A 124 -4.70 6.24 -5.73
N ILE A 125 -5.53 6.63 -6.69
CA ILE A 125 -6.99 6.39 -6.72
C ILE A 125 -7.35 5.31 -7.74
N TRP A 126 -6.66 5.26 -8.87
CA TRP A 126 -6.91 4.27 -9.90
C TRP A 126 -6.56 2.86 -9.44
N SER A 127 -7.09 1.89 -10.17
CA SER A 127 -6.99 0.50 -9.77
C SER A 127 -5.54 0.00 -9.85
N HIS A 128 -5.06 -0.59 -8.76
CA HIS A 128 -3.68 -1.08 -8.60
C HIS A 128 -3.31 -2.12 -9.67
N HIS A 129 -4.25 -2.97 -10.10
CA HIS A 129 -3.99 -3.95 -11.16
C HIS A 129 -3.59 -3.34 -12.52
N LYS A 130 -3.79 -2.04 -12.73
CA LYS A 130 -3.35 -1.31 -13.95
C LYS A 130 -2.18 -0.36 -13.69
N VAL A 131 -1.50 -0.46 -12.54
CA VAL A 131 -0.45 0.49 -12.12
C VAL A 131 0.68 0.63 -13.13
N THR A 132 1.15 -0.49 -13.66
CA THR A 132 2.21 -0.52 -14.68
C THR A 132 1.75 0.12 -15.99
N LEU A 133 0.47 -0.03 -16.36
CA LEU A 133 -0.09 0.57 -17.58
C LEU A 133 -0.11 2.09 -17.52
N PHE A 134 -0.52 2.68 -16.39
CA PHE A 134 -0.55 4.15 -16.27
C PHE A 134 0.82 4.76 -15.97
N LEU A 135 1.80 3.96 -15.54
CA LEU A 135 3.19 4.36 -15.34
C LEU A 135 4.11 4.04 -16.53
N LYS A 136 3.60 3.48 -17.65
CA LYS A 136 4.44 3.01 -18.78
C LYS A 136 5.50 3.98 -19.29
N ASN A 137 5.25 5.29 -19.17
CA ASN A 137 6.15 6.37 -19.61
C ASN A 137 6.68 7.18 -18.42
N LYS A 138 6.84 6.54 -17.26
CA LYS A 138 7.29 7.14 -16.00
C LYS A 138 8.47 6.34 -15.47
N ASN A 139 9.31 6.99 -14.68
CA ASN A 139 10.45 6.34 -14.04
C ASN A 139 9.95 5.61 -12.79
N PHE A 140 9.49 4.37 -12.92
CA PHE A 140 9.09 3.55 -11.78
C PHE A 140 10.03 2.36 -11.59
N ARG A 141 10.13 1.89 -10.35
CA ARG A 141 10.96 0.73 -9.97
C ARG A 141 10.08 -0.42 -9.51
N MET A 142 10.34 -1.61 -10.05
CA MET A 142 9.79 -2.85 -9.50
C MET A 142 10.62 -3.26 -8.28
N VAL A 143 9.94 -3.66 -7.22
CA VAL A 143 10.54 -4.09 -5.96
C VAL A 143 10.20 -5.56 -5.74
N ASP A 144 11.23 -6.40 -5.77
CA ASP A 144 11.09 -7.86 -5.63
C ASP A 144 11.24 -8.35 -4.19
N PHE A 145 11.58 -7.47 -3.24
CA PHE A 145 11.58 -7.81 -1.83
C PHE A 145 10.15 -7.71 -1.27
N PRO A 146 9.62 -8.73 -0.57
CA PRO A 146 8.22 -8.78 -0.13
C PRO A 146 7.98 -7.92 1.13
N PHE A 147 8.04 -6.60 0.98
CA PHE A 147 7.90 -5.67 2.10
C PHE A 147 6.49 -5.59 2.71
N VAL A 148 5.46 -6.03 1.99
CA VAL A 148 4.07 -5.91 2.44
C VAL A 148 3.44 -7.29 2.50
N THR A 149 2.71 -7.53 3.59
CA THR A 149 1.89 -8.72 3.78
C THR A 149 0.43 -8.36 3.70
N TRP A 150 -0.26 -8.95 2.74
CA TRP A 150 -1.71 -8.90 2.66
C TRP A 150 -2.32 -9.92 3.62
N VAL A 151 -2.94 -9.45 4.70
CA VAL A 151 -3.53 -10.31 5.72
C VAL A 151 -4.97 -10.66 5.36
N LEU A 152 -5.20 -11.93 5.13
CA LEU A 152 -6.51 -12.48 4.84
C LEU A 152 -7.21 -12.88 6.13
N PHE A 153 -8.53 -12.68 6.13
CA PHE A 153 -9.42 -13.17 7.18
C PHE A 153 -9.16 -12.60 8.58
N HIS A 154 -8.69 -11.35 8.68
CA HIS A 154 -8.72 -10.58 9.91
C HIS A 154 -10.15 -10.05 10.18
N GLY A 155 -10.62 -10.00 11.43
CA GLY A 155 -12.04 -9.81 11.81
C GLY A 155 -12.81 -8.65 11.16
N ASP A 156 -12.10 -7.60 10.71
CA ASP A 156 -12.66 -6.41 10.04
C ASP A 156 -12.49 -6.42 8.50
N ASN A 157 -11.97 -7.50 7.93
CA ASN A 157 -11.74 -7.58 6.49
C ASN A 157 -13.09 -7.61 5.76
N ASN A 158 -13.21 -6.83 4.69
CA ASN A 158 -14.47 -6.63 3.97
C ASN A 158 -15.01 -7.95 3.38
N SER A 159 -14.14 -8.95 3.20
CA SER A 159 -14.50 -10.33 2.82
C SER A 159 -15.28 -11.07 3.91
N ILE A 160 -14.91 -10.90 5.18
CA ILE A 160 -15.62 -11.47 6.35
C ILE A 160 -16.95 -10.75 6.55
N ILE A 161 -16.94 -9.41 6.54
CA ILE A 161 -18.16 -8.60 6.73
C ILE A 161 -19.20 -8.90 5.64
N LYS A 162 -18.77 -9.15 4.40
CA LYS A 162 -19.66 -9.52 3.28
C LYS A 162 -20.07 -10.99 3.23
N ARG A 163 -19.74 -11.80 4.25
CA ARG A 163 -19.93 -13.26 4.27
C ARG A 163 -19.35 -13.97 3.04
N LYS A 164 -18.38 -13.36 2.35
CA LYS A 164 -17.59 -13.98 1.29
C LYS A 164 -16.41 -14.71 1.92
N LEU A 165 -16.71 -15.58 2.88
CA LEU A 165 -15.78 -16.59 3.37
C LEU A 165 -15.61 -17.63 2.26
N SER A 166 -14.85 -17.28 1.22
CA SER A 166 -14.32 -18.30 0.34
C SER A 166 -12.94 -18.67 0.89
N SER A 167 -12.84 -19.85 1.49
CA SER A 167 -11.60 -20.62 1.65
C SER A 167 -10.86 -20.86 0.31
N LYS A 168 -11.38 -20.34 -0.81
CA LYS A 168 -10.82 -20.42 -2.15
C LYS A 168 -9.51 -19.66 -2.31
N VAL A 169 -9.21 -18.62 -1.53
CA VAL A 169 -7.87 -17.99 -1.62
C VAL A 169 -6.89 -18.90 -0.88
N SER A 170 -6.28 -19.80 -1.63
CA SER A 170 -5.35 -20.78 -1.13
C SER A 170 -4.03 -20.73 -1.91
N PRO A 171 -2.91 -21.18 -1.31
CA PRO A 171 -1.61 -21.25 -1.96
C PRO A 171 -1.63 -22.05 -3.27
N GLN A 172 -2.50 -23.08 -3.35
CA GLN A 172 -2.68 -23.92 -4.53
C GLN A 172 -3.21 -23.16 -5.75
N ILE A 173 -4.03 -22.12 -5.55
CA ILE A 173 -4.48 -21.25 -6.67
C ILE A 173 -3.29 -20.49 -7.29
N PHE A 174 -2.27 -20.21 -6.50
CA PHE A 174 -1.08 -19.50 -6.95
C PHE A 174 0.09 -20.42 -7.31
N ASN A 175 -0.09 -21.74 -7.19
CA ASN A 175 0.97 -22.74 -7.35
C ASN A 175 2.21 -22.45 -6.49
N VAL A 176 1.98 -21.98 -5.25
CA VAL A 176 3.03 -21.64 -4.28
C VAL A 176 2.98 -22.60 -3.09
N ILE A 177 4.16 -22.97 -2.58
CA ILE A 177 4.31 -23.76 -1.35
C ILE A 177 4.09 -22.82 -0.16
N PRO A 178 3.06 -23.06 0.68
CA PRO A 178 2.88 -22.28 1.90
C PRO A 178 3.84 -22.74 3.00
N GLU A 179 4.13 -21.83 3.90
CA GLU A 179 4.73 -22.11 5.19
C GLU A 179 3.68 -21.93 6.30
N ASN A 180 3.88 -22.60 7.43
CA ASN A 180 3.04 -22.38 8.60
C ASN A 180 3.30 -20.96 9.13
N LEU A 181 2.22 -20.25 9.44
CA LEU A 181 2.28 -18.96 10.11
C LEU A 181 2.64 -19.20 11.57
N GLU A 182 3.92 -19.00 11.88
CA GLU A 182 4.47 -19.17 13.22
C GLU A 182 4.96 -17.82 13.78
N ASP A 183 5.28 -17.79 15.08
CA ASP A 183 5.74 -16.58 15.78
C ASP A 183 6.95 -15.90 15.11
N TRP A 184 7.79 -16.67 14.41
CA TRP A 184 8.94 -16.13 13.69
C TRP A 184 8.51 -15.13 12.61
N PHE A 185 7.36 -15.34 11.96
CA PHE A 185 6.87 -14.43 10.93
C PHE A 185 6.41 -13.11 11.55
N TYR A 186 5.78 -13.14 12.72
CA TYR A 186 5.49 -11.90 13.46
C TYR A 186 6.77 -11.20 13.92
N LYS A 187 7.79 -11.96 14.35
CA LYS A 187 9.13 -11.41 14.69
C LYS A 187 9.83 -10.81 13.48
N TYR A 188 9.60 -11.32 12.27
CA TYR A 188 10.12 -10.75 11.04
C TYR A 188 9.60 -9.33 10.77
N PHE A 189 8.37 -9.00 11.20
CA PHE A 189 7.80 -7.65 11.08
C PHE A 189 8.02 -6.76 12.31
N LYS A 190 8.39 -7.33 13.47
CA LYS A 190 8.67 -6.56 14.68
C LYS A 190 10.12 -6.08 14.68
N ILE A 191 10.31 -4.84 15.12
CA ILE A 191 11.62 -4.41 15.61
C ILE A 191 11.85 -5.18 16.90
N ASN A 192 12.77 -6.14 16.91
CA ASN A 192 13.33 -6.62 18.17
C ASN A 192 14.07 -5.42 18.75
N ASN A 193 13.53 -4.85 19.82
CA ASN A 193 14.11 -3.68 20.48
C ASN A 193 15.57 -3.93 20.84
N PHE A 194 16.37 -2.87 20.74
CA PHE A 194 17.66 -2.70 21.42
C PHE A 194 17.55 -3.02 22.91
#